data_AF-A0AA38HWB6-F1
#
_entry.id   AF-A0AA38HWB6-F1
#
_cell.length_a   1.000
_cell.length_b   1.000
_cell.length_c   1.000
_cell.angle_alpha   90.00
_cell.angle_beta   90.00
_cell.angle_gamma   90.00
#
_symmetry.space_group_name_H-M   'P 1'
#
loop_
_entity.id
_entity.type
_entity.pdbx_description
1 polymer ?
#
loop_
_entity_poly.entity_id
_entity_poly.type
_entity_poly.pdbx_seq_one_letter_code
_entity_poly.pdbx_strand_id
1 'polypeptide(L)'
;MDPRKIEKILRRCQDQTEKLEGGKSDFAYHNTRNSLHNIWTELGDKNDEKINEINACLKKLEAKAQENERRKFLNYYAGTREVDRGGMKNGKGVPDGN
;
A
#
# COMPACT_ATOMS: atom_id res chain seq x y z
N MET A 1 -13.14 12.19 -23.23
CA MET A 1 -13.68 12.11 -21.86
C MET A 1 -14.06 13.51 -21.38
N ASP A 2 -15.14 13.64 -20.60
CA ASP A 2 -15.54 14.94 -20.02
C ASP A 2 -14.54 15.41 -18.96
N PRO A 3 -14.07 16.68 -18.97
CA PRO A 3 -13.06 17.17 -18.03
C PRO A 3 -13.48 17.07 -16.56
N ARG A 4 -14.76 17.21 -16.24
CA ARG A 4 -15.27 17.07 -14.86
C ARG A 4 -15.19 15.62 -14.39
N LYS A 5 -15.36 14.67 -15.31
CA LYS A 5 -15.20 13.24 -15.02
C LYS A 5 -13.75 12.90 -14.72
N ILE A 6 -12.80 13.49 -15.45
CA ILE A 6 -11.35 13.33 -15.21
C ILE A 6 -10.99 13.83 -13.81
N GLU A 7 -11.40 15.05 -13.46
CA GLU A 7 -11.13 15.61 -12.12
C GLU A 7 -11.72 14.74 -10.99
N LYS A 8 -12.96 14.27 -11.16
CA LYS A 8 -13.61 13.39 -10.17
C LYS A 8 -12.82 12.10 -9.94
N ILE A 9 -12.32 11.48 -11.02
CA ILE A 9 -11.55 10.23 -10.91
C ILE A 9 -10.17 10.52 -10.33
N LEU A 10 -9.50 11.60 -10.75
CA LEU A 10 -8.20 11.99 -10.19
C LEU A 10 -8.28 12.23 -8.68
N ARG A 11 -9.29 12.98 -8.23
CA ARG A 11 -9.53 13.22 -6.80
C ARG A 11 -9.79 11.93 -6.02
N ARG A 12 -10.52 10.97 -6.62
CA ARG A 12 -10.73 9.64 -6.02
C ARG A 12 -9.42 8.86 -5.94
N CYS A 13 -8.60 8.87 -6.99
CA CYS A 13 -7.30 8.20 -6.98
C CYS A 13 -6.35 8.80 -5.93
N GLN A 14 -6.40 10.12 -5.73
CA GLN A 14 -5.66 10.80 -4.67
C GLN A 14 -6.12 10.30 -3.29
N ASP A 15 -7.42 10.29 -3.00
CA ASP A 15 -7.96 9.78 -1.73
C ASP A 15 -7.60 8.30 -1.48
N GLN A 16 -7.71 7.45 -2.50
CA GLN A 16 -7.31 6.04 -2.41
C GLN A 16 -5.82 5.87 -2.16
N THR A 17 -4.98 6.73 -2.78
CA THR A 17 -3.54 6.76 -2.50
C THR A 17 -3.28 7.15 -1.05
N GLU A 18 -4.00 8.12 -0.50
CA GLU A 18 -3.82 8.54 0.90
C GLU A 18 -4.27 7.48 1.91
N LYS A 19 -5.22 6.63 1.54
CA LYS A 19 -5.71 5.53 2.36
C LYS A 19 -5.05 4.19 2.06
N LEU A 20 -4.02 4.15 1.20
CA LEU A 20 -3.36 2.90 0.86
C LEU A 20 -2.56 2.36 2.06
N GLU A 21 -2.97 1.19 2.54
CA GLU A 21 -2.27 0.40 3.59
C GLU A 21 -1.52 -0.81 3.01
N GLY A 22 -1.89 -1.22 1.79
CA GLY A 22 -1.30 -2.33 1.05
C GLY A 22 0.04 -2.00 0.38
N GLY A 23 0.68 -3.05 -0.14
CA GLY A 23 1.91 -2.97 -0.93
C GLY A 23 1.64 -3.01 -2.43
N LYS A 24 2.69 -3.21 -3.24
CA LYS A 24 2.56 -3.27 -4.70
C LYS A 24 1.79 -4.50 -5.18
N SER A 25 1.73 -5.56 -4.38
CA SER A 25 0.92 -6.76 -4.66
C SER A 25 -0.57 -6.59 -4.35
N ASP A 26 -0.96 -5.48 -3.73
CA ASP A 26 -2.35 -5.29 -3.27
C ASP A 26 -3.29 -4.89 -4.42
N PHE A 27 -4.51 -5.41 -4.38
CA PHE A 27 -5.54 -5.06 -5.37
C PHE A 27 -5.80 -3.54 -5.39
N ALA A 28 -5.82 -2.89 -4.22
CA ALA A 28 -6.08 -1.46 -4.14
C ALA A 28 -5.00 -0.63 -4.86
N TYR A 29 -3.74 -1.05 -4.78
CA TYR A 29 -2.63 -0.43 -5.51
C TYR A 29 -2.84 -0.56 -7.03
N HIS A 30 -3.06 -1.78 -7.52
CA HIS A 30 -3.24 -2.03 -8.96
C HIS A 30 -4.47 -1.32 -9.53
N ASN A 31 -5.59 -1.33 -8.81
CA ASN A 31 -6.81 -0.65 -9.23
C ASN A 31 -6.60 0.88 -9.33
N THR A 32 -5.94 1.48 -8.35
CA THR A 32 -5.65 2.92 -8.36
C THR A 32 -4.66 3.28 -9.48
N ARG A 33 -3.61 2.47 -9.66
CA ARG A 33 -2.62 2.64 -10.74
C ARG A 33 -3.27 2.56 -12.13
N ASN A 34 -4.09 1.54 -12.36
CA ASN A 34 -4.79 1.37 -13.64
C ASN A 34 -5.76 2.52 -13.91
N SER A 35 -6.46 3.01 -12.87
CA SER A 35 -7.36 4.16 -13.01
C SER A 35 -6.59 5.42 -13.43
N LEU A 36 -5.43 5.69 -12.82
CA LEU A 36 -4.55 6.80 -13.21
C LEU A 36 -4.00 6.64 -14.63
N HIS A 37 -3.58 5.43 -15.01
CA HIS A 37 -3.09 5.13 -16.35
C HIS A 37 -4.17 5.32 -17.42
N ASN A 38 -5.41 4.89 -17.16
CA ASN A 38 -6.52 5.10 -18.09
C ASN A 38 -6.78 6.59 -18.33
N ILE A 39 -6.78 7.42 -17.27
CA ILE A 39 -6.92 8.86 -17.42
C ILE A 39 -5.76 9.44 -18.25
N TRP A 40 -4.53 9.02 -17.97
CA TRP A 40 -3.35 9.47 -18.70
C TRP A 40 -3.43 9.12 -20.19
N THR A 41 -3.82 7.88 -20.52
CA THR A 41 -4.05 7.44 -21.90
C THR A 41 -5.15 8.25 -22.60
N GLU A 42 -6.24 8.59 -21.90
CA GLU A 42 -7.33 9.38 -22.48
C GLU A 42 -6.98 10.87 -22.67
N LEU A 43 -6.13 11.43 -21.81
CA LEU A 43 -5.65 12.81 -21.96
C LEU A 43 -4.64 12.94 -23.11
N GLY A 44 -3.79 11.93 -23.30
CA GLY A 44 -2.65 12.00 -24.22
C GLY A 44 -1.74 13.20 -23.91
N ASP A 45 -1.00 13.68 -24.91
CA ASP A 45 -0.10 14.85 -24.80
C ASP A 45 -0.82 16.22 -24.80
N LYS A 46 -2.14 16.24 -24.55
CA LYS A 46 -2.95 17.46 -24.75
C LYS A 46 -3.03 18.36 -23.51
N ASN A 47 -2.52 17.92 -22.36
CA ASN A 47 -2.77 18.60 -21.09
C ASN A 47 -1.65 18.37 -20.05
N ASP A 48 -0.51 19.03 -20.24
CA ASP A 48 0.69 18.92 -19.39
C ASP A 48 0.43 19.07 -17.89
N GLU A 49 -0.45 19.99 -17.49
CA GLU A 49 -0.76 20.21 -16.07
C GLU A 49 -1.40 18.97 -15.44
N LYS A 50 -2.43 18.42 -16.10
CA LYS A 50 -3.13 17.22 -15.62
C LYS A 50 -2.23 15.98 -15.68
N ILE A 51 -1.37 15.89 -16.70
CA ILE A 51 -0.36 14.82 -16.81
C ILE A 51 0.61 14.91 -15.63
N ASN A 52 1.07 16.12 -15.27
CA ASN A 52 1.93 16.32 -14.10
C ASN A 52 1.24 15.93 -12.79
N GLU A 53 -0.03 16.27 -12.61
CA GLU A 53 -0.81 15.83 -11.44
C GLU A 53 -0.95 14.30 -11.36
N ILE A 54 -1.22 13.64 -12.49
CA ILE A 54 -1.32 12.18 -12.55
C ILE A 54 0.03 11.54 -12.23
N ASN A 55 1.12 12.05 -12.79
CA ASN A 55 2.48 11.58 -12.51
C ASN A 55 2.85 11.77 -11.04
N ALA A 56 2.49 12.91 -10.43
CA ALA A 56 2.68 13.14 -9.00
C ALA A 56 1.88 12.14 -8.15
N CYS A 57 0.63 11.86 -8.54
CA CYS A 57 -0.20 10.87 -7.86
C CYS A 57 0.38 9.45 -7.96
N LEU A 58 0.85 9.04 -9.15
CA LEU A 58 1.53 7.76 -9.38
C LEU A 58 2.79 7.61 -8.51
N LYS A 59 3.64 8.65 -8.47
CA LYS A 59 4.84 8.65 -7.61
C LYS A 59 4.49 8.51 -6.13
N LYS A 60 3.46 9.23 -5.65
CA LYS A 60 2.98 9.12 -4.26
C LYS A 60 2.45 7.72 -3.96
N LEU A 61 1.70 7.13 -4.89
CA LEU A 61 1.16 5.77 -4.78
C LEU A 61 2.29 4.73 -4.65
N GLU A 62 3.31 4.82 -5.50
CA GLU A 62 4.47 3.92 -5.44
C GLU A 62 5.28 4.07 -4.15
N ALA A 63 5.58 5.30 -3.75
CA ALA A 63 6.32 5.55 -2.52
C ALA A 63 5.60 4.99 -1.29
N LYS A 64 4.27 5.14 -1.24
CA LYS A 64 3.46 4.66 -0.12
C LYS A 64 3.33 3.14 -0.10
N ALA A 65 3.13 2.50 -1.25
CA ALA A 65 3.14 1.05 -1.36
C ALA A 65 4.48 0.47 -0.87
N GLN A 66 5.60 1.07 -1.30
CA GLN A 66 6.94 0.65 -0.88
C GLN A 66 7.17 0.88 0.63
N GLU A 67 6.72 2.01 1.18
CA GLU A 67 6.79 2.26 2.62
C GLU A 67 6.00 1.22 3.41
N ASN A 68 4.78 0.90 2.98
CA ASN A 68 3.94 -0.11 3.62
C ASN A 68 4.59 -1.50 3.58
N GLU A 69 5.18 -1.89 2.45
CA GLU A 69 5.93 -3.15 2.31
C GLU A 69 7.14 -3.18 3.23
N ARG A 70 7.92 -2.10 3.26
CA ARG A 70 9.07 -1.97 4.16
C ARG A 70 8.64 -2.06 5.62
N ARG A 71 7.54 -1.41 6.00
CA ARG A 71 6.99 -1.45 7.36
C ARG A 71 6.54 -2.87 7.74
N LYS A 72 5.85 -3.57 6.84
CA LYS A 72 5.47 -4.98 7.04
C LYS A 72 6.69 -5.88 7.19
N PHE A 73 7.70 -5.72 6.33
CA PHE A 73 8.94 -6.48 6.39
C PHE A 73 9.69 -6.23 7.71
N LEU A 74 9.86 -4.96 8.11
CA LEU A 74 10.49 -4.61 9.37
C LEU A 74 9.74 -5.22 10.56
N ASN A 75 8.40 -5.15 10.59
CA ASN A 75 7.62 -5.77 11.67
C ASN A 75 7.79 -7.31 11.70
N TYR A 76 7.80 -7.96 10.54
CA TYR A 76 7.94 -9.41 10.44
C TYR A 76 9.31 -9.90 10.93
N TYR A 77 10.39 -9.23 10.54
CA TYR A 77 11.75 -9.64 10.91
C TYR A 77 12.23 -9.05 12.25
N ALA A 78 11.74 -7.87 12.67
CA ALA A 78 12.02 -7.34 14.00
C ALA A 78 11.31 -8.15 15.09
N GLY A 79 10.09 -8.65 14.83
CA GLY A 79 9.34 -9.49 15.76
C GLY A 79 9.96 -10.88 15.99
N THR A 80 10.85 -11.36 15.13
CA THR A 80 11.53 -12.66 15.30
C THR A 80 12.74 -12.64 16.23
N ARG A 81 13.16 -11.48 16.77
CA ARG A 81 14.29 -11.41 17.72
C ARG A 81 13.92 -11.57 19.20
N GLU A 82 12.63 -11.66 19.55
CA GLU A 82 12.18 -11.71 20.95
C GLU A 82 11.63 -13.08 21.41
N VAL A 83 11.86 -14.17 20.66
CA VAL A 83 11.45 -15.53 21.08
C VAL A 83 12.58 -16.48 21.46
N ASP A 84 13.84 -16.02 21.45
CA ASP A 84 14.99 -16.87 21.85
C ASP A 84 15.93 -16.14 22.82
N ARG A 85 15.38 -15.59 23.92
CA ARG A 85 16.20 -15.27 25.11
C ARG A 85 15.37 -15.20 26.39
N GLY A 86 15.33 -16.33 27.10
CA GLY A 86 15.26 -16.35 28.55
C GLY A 86 13.87 -16.19 29.16
N GLY A 87 13.13 -17.29 29.24
CA GLY A 87 11.87 -17.35 29.97
C GLY A 87 11.44 -18.76 30.35
N MET A 88 12.35 -19.59 30.90
CA MET A 88 11.96 -20.80 31.63
C MET A 88 10.95 -20.43 32.72
N LYS A 89 9.68 -20.73 32.51
CA LYS A 89 8.70 -20.90 33.58
C LYS A 89 8.24 -22.36 33.51
N ASN A 90 8.85 -23.17 34.37
CA ASN A 90 8.51 -24.58 34.54
C ASN A 90 7.00 -24.74 34.74
N GLY A 91 6.36 -25.43 33.80
CA GLY A 91 4.97 -25.84 33.91
C GLY A 91 4.83 -26.81 35.09
N LYS A 92 3.97 -26.45 36.04
CA LYS A 92 3.42 -27.40 37.01
C LYS A 92 2.48 -28.37 36.29
N GLY A 93 2.64 -29.65 36.56
CA GLY A 93 1.52 -30.59 36.69
C GLY A 93 1.38 -31.63 35.58
N VAL A 94 1.98 -32.80 35.79
CA VAL A 94 1.41 -34.07 35.34
C VAL A 94 1.27 -34.94 36.58
N PRO A 95 0.06 -35.27 37.06
CA PRO A 95 -0.09 -36.30 38.07
C PRO A 95 0.02 -37.67 37.36
N ASP A 96 1.00 -38.45 37.79
CA ASP A 96 1.18 -39.83 37.37
C ASP A 96 0.05 -40.69 37.93
N GLY A 97 -0.63 -41.42 37.05
CA GLY A 97 -1.72 -42.32 37.36
C GLY A 97 -1.34 -43.76 37.05
N ASN A 98 -1.18 -44.54 38.13
CA ASN A 98 -1.31 -45.99 38.27
C ASN A 98 -0.19 -46.90 37.74
#